data_AF-A0A1M5NSQ9-F1
#
_entry.id   AF-A0A1M5NSQ9-F1
#
_cell.length_a   1.000
_cell.length_b   1.000
_cell.length_c   1.000
_cell.angle_alpha   90.00
_cell.angle_beta   90.00
_cell.angle_gamma   90.00
#
_symmetry.space_group_name_H-M   'P 1'
#
loop_
_entity.id
_entity.type
_entity.pdbx_description
1 polymer ?
#
loop_
_entity_poly.entity_id
_entity_poly.type
_entity_poly.pdbx_seq_one_letter_code
_entity_poly.pdbx_strand_id
1 'polypeptide(L)'
;MATVYLDGNFDLLNSFDHQDVIYPFYSIEFSPNLITVTHGGLGAFTNQYSGSFTQADNGVISGTVVGVMGHYFSDAISPDSKWPELMFMAQGMAVEFADFEAVLADDGTFPSPEALLLAENDLIYVVNHQGGYGYPVLRGYAGDDRIFGGYWSNDNMQGDDGDDELIGYGGNDTLTGGAGNDRLSASSGNNQFEGGAGDDWISGEPGYYFVGDDAPQMKEIDTAVFTGDATSYTITLSFGYYGGVTTVTDRVEGRDGTDTIFDIERLEFADRTIDWSFLTVPYSLDPDQIADLASLYIAYFDRAPDALGLYFWMAAMEEGMSLEEVSAYFATSTEAENDLELNGSVAEMVSSVFANVLNRAVDDDGLAFWTSALEAGEITRDAFVLEVLRGVEADPAPGEAAETSALRLVDNAYLDAKTNLGLYFAGIKGLNDVEEAEALFDGFDGSQSSIVAGKAMVDTLYDAAADPDSGALLVQFTGILDDPFYL
;
A
#
# COMPACT_ATOMS: atom_id res chain seq x y z
N MET A 1 -21.61 -36.65 -3.94
CA MET A 1 -21.54 -36.12 -2.56
C MET A 1 -20.22 -36.52 -1.96
N ALA A 2 -19.26 -35.61 -1.96
CA ALA A 2 -18.59 -35.10 -0.76
C ALA A 2 -17.42 -34.24 -1.25
N THR A 3 -17.64 -32.92 -1.21
CA THR A 3 -16.59 -31.91 -1.17
C THR A 3 -15.78 -32.13 0.11
N VAL A 4 -14.45 -32.13 0.02
CA VAL A 4 -13.55 -32.06 1.18
C VAL A 4 -12.43 -31.09 0.83
N TYR A 5 -12.46 -29.91 1.46
CA TYR A 5 -11.35 -28.97 1.54
C TYR A 5 -10.36 -29.45 2.61
N LEU A 6 -9.06 -29.30 2.37
CA LEU A 6 -8.07 -29.20 3.45
C LEU A 6 -6.93 -28.23 3.07
N ASP A 7 -6.85 -27.14 3.84
CA ASP A 7 -5.74 -26.21 4.02
C ASP A 7 -4.42 -26.92 4.36
N GLY A 8 -3.31 -26.44 3.79
CA GLY A 8 -1.97 -26.81 4.25
C GLY A 8 -0.86 -26.09 3.48
N ASN A 9 -0.33 -25.01 4.07
CA ASN A 9 0.92 -24.36 3.65
C ASN A 9 2.09 -25.35 3.65
N PHE A 10 2.93 -25.32 2.61
CA PHE A 10 4.24 -25.95 2.59
C PHE A 10 5.30 -24.99 2.05
N ASP A 11 6.22 -24.56 2.93
CA ASP A 11 7.45 -23.87 2.58
C ASP A 11 8.50 -24.86 2.03
N LEU A 12 9.12 -24.52 0.90
CA LEU A 12 10.30 -25.21 0.37
C LEU A 12 11.52 -24.28 0.47
N LEU A 13 12.31 -24.45 1.53
CA LEU A 13 13.64 -23.85 1.66
C LEU A 13 14.66 -24.68 0.87
N ASN A 14 15.25 -24.12 -0.19
CA ASN A 14 16.47 -24.64 -0.81
C ASN A 14 17.49 -23.52 -1.03
N SER A 15 18.65 -23.63 -0.39
CA SER A 15 19.81 -22.75 -0.57
C SER A 15 20.74 -23.28 -1.65
N PHE A 16 21.06 -22.53 -2.70
CA PHE A 16 22.25 -22.81 -3.52
C PHE A 16 22.98 -21.55 -4.01
N ASP A 17 24.27 -21.53 -3.66
CA ASP A 17 25.36 -20.72 -4.22
C ASP A 17 25.99 -21.51 -5.37
N HIS A 18 25.89 -21.00 -6.60
CA HIS A 18 26.94 -20.96 -7.63
C HIS A 18 26.39 -20.91 -9.07
N GLN A 19 27.04 -20.04 -9.85
CA GLN A 19 26.87 -19.79 -11.28
C GLN A 19 27.22 -21.02 -12.14
N ASP A 20 26.53 -21.10 -13.28
CA ASP A 20 26.85 -21.86 -14.50
C ASP A 20 26.75 -23.41 -14.45
N VAL A 21 25.74 -23.96 -15.15
CA VAL A 21 25.84 -24.94 -16.27
C VAL A 21 24.44 -25.50 -16.63
N ILE A 22 24.09 -25.40 -17.91
CA ILE A 22 22.82 -25.79 -18.56
C ILE A 22 22.81 -27.29 -18.89
N TYR A 23 21.66 -27.97 -18.69
CA TYR A 23 21.38 -29.28 -19.33
C TYR A 23 20.00 -29.27 -20.02
N PRO A 24 19.92 -29.43 -21.36
CA PRO A 24 18.66 -29.59 -22.07
C PRO A 24 18.09 -31.02 -21.86
N PHE A 25 16.77 -31.16 -21.75
CA PHE A 25 16.08 -32.45 -21.53
C PHE A 25 16.19 -33.38 -22.76
N TYR A 26 16.26 -34.70 -22.52
CA TYR A 26 16.34 -35.72 -23.56
C TYR A 26 15.35 -36.87 -23.26
N SER A 27 14.13 -36.76 -23.78
CA SER A 27 13.06 -37.76 -23.84
C SER A 27 12.20 -38.00 -22.58
N ILE A 28 10.89 -38.11 -22.84
CA ILE A 28 9.88 -38.61 -21.91
C ILE A 28 9.23 -39.83 -22.58
N GLU A 29 9.23 -40.96 -21.89
CA GLU A 29 8.61 -42.21 -22.37
C GLU A 29 7.36 -42.53 -21.55
N PHE A 30 6.26 -42.83 -22.25
CA PHE A 30 4.96 -43.09 -21.66
C PHE A 30 4.51 -44.54 -21.83
N SER A 31 3.92 -45.09 -20.78
CA SER A 31 3.17 -46.35 -20.81
C SER A 31 1.95 -46.26 -19.88
N PRO A 32 0.93 -47.12 -20.03
CA PRO A 32 -0.33 -47.01 -19.28
C PRO A 32 -0.19 -46.94 -17.75
N ASN A 33 0.93 -47.42 -17.20
CA ASN A 33 1.16 -47.47 -15.76
C ASN A 33 2.48 -46.81 -15.29
N LEU A 34 3.25 -46.19 -16.19
CA LEU A 34 4.58 -45.68 -15.89
C LEU A 34 4.94 -44.52 -16.82
N ILE A 35 5.35 -43.41 -16.22
CA ILE A 35 6.00 -42.29 -16.90
C ILE A 35 7.48 -42.32 -16.55
N THR A 36 8.35 -42.27 -17.57
CA THR A 36 9.81 -42.21 -17.41
C THR A 36 10.32 -40.89 -17.99
N VAL A 37 10.98 -40.08 -17.17
CA VAL A 37 11.59 -38.81 -17.59
C VAL A 37 13.10 -38.95 -17.54
N THR A 38 13.76 -38.76 -18.68
CA THR A 38 15.21 -38.89 -18.80
C THR A 38 15.86 -37.53 -19.08
N HIS A 39 16.87 -37.20 -18.29
CA HIS A 39 17.64 -35.96 -18.43
C HIS A 39 19.02 -36.30 -19.00
N GLY A 40 19.42 -35.65 -20.10
CA GLY A 40 20.72 -35.89 -20.73
C GLY A 40 21.80 -34.91 -20.26
N GLY A 41 23.04 -35.41 -20.11
CA GLY A 41 24.19 -34.63 -19.65
C GLY A 41 25.26 -35.49 -18.96
N LEU A 42 26.36 -34.85 -18.50
CA LEU A 42 27.30 -35.48 -17.57
C LEU A 42 26.60 -35.61 -16.20
N GLY A 43 26.21 -36.82 -15.83
CA GLY A 43 25.38 -37.08 -14.64
C GLY A 43 23.89 -37.32 -14.94
N ALA A 44 23.58 -37.95 -16.09
CA ALA A 44 22.22 -38.30 -16.48
C ALA A 44 21.46 -39.03 -15.35
N PHE A 45 20.25 -38.57 -15.06
CA PHE A 45 19.35 -39.19 -14.11
C PHE A 45 17.97 -39.40 -14.72
N THR A 46 17.33 -40.48 -14.27
CA THR A 46 15.99 -40.88 -14.72
C THR A 46 15.04 -40.90 -13.53
N ASN A 47 13.88 -40.24 -13.69
CA ASN A 47 12.78 -40.28 -12.73
C ASN A 47 11.65 -41.16 -13.27
N GLN A 48 11.10 -42.02 -12.41
CA GLN A 48 9.99 -42.91 -12.76
C GLN A 48 8.80 -42.72 -11.84
N TYR A 49 7.64 -42.46 -12.45
CA TYR A 49 6.37 -42.21 -11.78
C TYR A 49 5.40 -43.34 -12.11
N SER A 50 4.93 -44.03 -11.08
CA SER A 50 3.93 -45.10 -11.21
C SER A 50 2.53 -44.55 -10.97
N GLY A 51 1.56 -44.98 -11.77
CA GLY A 51 0.21 -44.44 -11.73
C GLY A 51 -0.72 -45.14 -12.72
N SER A 52 -1.93 -44.63 -12.89
CA SER A 52 -2.82 -45.01 -13.98
C SER A 52 -2.94 -43.83 -14.95
N PHE A 53 -2.48 -43.99 -16.19
CA PHE A 53 -2.41 -42.91 -17.16
C PHE A 53 -3.18 -43.25 -18.44
N THR A 54 -3.87 -42.26 -18.99
CA THR A 54 -4.62 -42.34 -20.24
C THR A 54 -4.18 -41.21 -21.14
N GLN A 55 -3.79 -41.51 -22.37
CA GLN A 55 -3.46 -40.53 -23.38
C GLN A 55 -4.64 -40.36 -24.32
N ALA A 56 -5.13 -39.13 -24.46
CA ALA A 56 -6.15 -38.77 -25.43
C ALA A 56 -5.54 -38.58 -26.83
N ASP A 57 -6.38 -38.68 -27.86
CA ASP A 57 -5.95 -38.60 -29.27
C ASP A 57 -5.36 -37.23 -29.66
N ASN A 58 -5.54 -36.21 -28.82
CA ASN A 58 -4.96 -34.87 -28.95
C ASN A 58 -3.61 -34.71 -28.21
N GLY A 59 -3.03 -35.79 -27.68
CA GLY A 59 -1.76 -35.78 -26.97
C GLY A 59 -1.85 -35.52 -25.46
N VAL A 60 -3.02 -35.10 -24.96
CA VAL A 60 -3.23 -34.83 -23.53
C VAL A 60 -3.16 -36.12 -22.71
N ILE A 61 -2.45 -36.08 -21.58
CA ILE A 61 -2.28 -37.23 -20.67
C ILE A 61 -2.96 -36.93 -19.35
N SER A 62 -3.89 -37.78 -18.95
CA SER A 62 -4.62 -37.71 -17.68
C SER A 62 -4.38 -38.96 -16.84
N GLY A 63 -4.23 -38.81 -15.52
CA GLY A 63 -3.97 -39.97 -14.68
C GLY A 63 -3.67 -39.67 -13.22
N THR A 64 -3.63 -40.74 -12.42
CA THR A 64 -3.36 -40.68 -10.97
C THR A 64 -1.98 -41.24 -10.70
N VAL A 65 -1.08 -40.47 -10.07
CA VAL A 65 0.23 -40.95 -9.62
C VAL A 65 0.08 -41.61 -8.26
N VAL A 66 0.55 -42.85 -8.13
CA VAL A 66 0.43 -43.68 -6.93
C VAL A 66 1.78 -43.87 -6.21
N GLY A 67 2.91 -43.51 -6.85
CA GLY A 67 4.20 -43.46 -6.18
C GLY A 67 5.41 -43.17 -7.10
N VAL A 68 6.50 -42.70 -6.48
CA VAL A 68 7.82 -42.49 -7.12
C VAL A 68 8.66 -43.74 -6.96
N MET A 69 9.12 -44.35 -8.06
CA MET A 69 9.81 -45.65 -8.02
C MET A 69 11.35 -45.57 -7.92
N GLY A 70 11.93 -44.36 -7.93
CA GLY A 70 13.34 -44.12 -7.58
C GLY A 70 14.14 -43.35 -8.63
N HIS A 71 15.36 -42.96 -8.24
CA HIS A 71 16.33 -42.22 -9.05
C HIS A 71 17.44 -43.17 -9.52
N TYR A 72 17.70 -43.24 -10.82
CA TYR A 72 18.81 -44.01 -11.38
C TYR A 72 19.83 -43.07 -12.03
N PHE A 73 21.06 -43.10 -11.52
CA PHE A 73 22.22 -42.42 -12.10
C PHE A 73 22.99 -43.40 -12.99
N SER A 74 23.35 -43.00 -14.21
CA SER A 74 23.97 -43.90 -15.18
C SER A 74 25.49 -44.10 -15.03
N ASP A 75 26.18 -43.32 -14.18
CA ASP A 75 27.63 -43.46 -13.99
C ASP A 75 28.09 -43.28 -12.54
N ALA A 76 29.15 -44.01 -12.17
CA ALA A 76 29.80 -43.94 -10.86
C ALA A 76 30.57 -42.62 -10.70
N ILE A 77 30.06 -41.70 -9.88
CA ILE A 77 30.68 -40.40 -9.58
C ILE A 77 31.02 -40.32 -8.08
N SER A 78 32.11 -39.62 -7.78
CA SER A 78 32.87 -39.51 -6.52
C SER A 78 32.05 -39.38 -5.22
N PRO A 79 32.51 -39.94 -4.07
CA PRO A 79 31.85 -39.83 -2.76
C PRO A 79 31.67 -38.40 -2.21
N ASP A 80 32.34 -37.41 -2.81
CA ASP A 80 32.40 -36.02 -2.31
C ASP A 80 31.53 -35.02 -3.10
N SER A 81 30.73 -35.50 -4.05
CA SER A 81 29.80 -34.64 -4.80
C SER A 81 28.49 -34.44 -4.02
N LYS A 82 28.33 -33.30 -3.36
CA LYS A 82 27.05 -32.85 -2.78
C LYS A 82 26.26 -32.09 -3.83
N TRP A 83 25.27 -32.75 -4.43
CA TRP A 83 24.29 -32.14 -5.34
C TRP A 83 22.95 -31.90 -4.62
N PRO A 84 22.08 -31.00 -5.13
CA PRO A 84 20.75 -30.78 -4.56
C PRO A 84 19.96 -32.08 -4.54
N GLU A 85 19.55 -32.53 -3.35
CA GLU A 85 18.55 -33.57 -3.20
C GLU A 85 17.19 -32.95 -3.48
N LEU A 86 16.57 -33.29 -4.62
CA LEU A 86 15.14 -33.07 -4.83
C LEU A 86 14.40 -34.15 -4.03
N MET A 87 14.32 -33.94 -2.71
CA MET A 87 13.74 -34.88 -1.77
C MET A 87 12.23 -34.64 -1.67
N PHE A 88 11.43 -35.38 -2.45
CA PHE A 88 10.02 -35.54 -2.16
C PHE A 88 9.86 -36.46 -0.94
N MET A 89 9.76 -35.90 0.27
CA MET A 89 9.33 -36.66 1.44
C MET A 89 7.80 -36.71 1.53
N ALA A 90 7.18 -37.56 0.71
CA ALA A 90 5.79 -37.97 0.93
C ALA A 90 5.78 -39.41 1.47
N GLN A 91 5.89 -39.57 2.79
CA GLN A 91 5.45 -40.82 3.42
C GLN A 91 3.95 -40.72 3.72
N GLY A 92 3.13 -41.30 2.84
CA GLY A 92 1.80 -41.79 3.21
C GLY A 92 0.61 -40.83 3.08
N MET A 93 0.61 -39.89 2.14
CA MET A 93 -0.59 -39.13 1.77
C MET A 93 -0.93 -39.31 0.29
N ALA A 94 -2.19 -39.62 0.00
CA ALA A 94 -2.73 -39.59 -1.35
C ALA A 94 -2.95 -38.13 -1.76
N VAL A 95 -2.31 -37.69 -2.83
CA VAL A 95 -2.55 -36.39 -3.47
C VAL A 95 -3.42 -36.67 -4.69
N GLU A 96 -4.67 -36.19 -4.68
CA GLU A 96 -5.49 -36.15 -5.90
C GLU A 96 -5.06 -34.92 -6.70
N PHE A 97 -4.32 -35.16 -7.78
CA PHE A 97 -4.01 -34.17 -8.81
C PHE A 97 -5.20 -34.13 -9.77
N ALA A 98 -6.25 -33.39 -9.41
CA ALA A 98 -7.24 -32.96 -10.39
C ALA A 98 -6.66 -31.72 -11.08
N ASP A 99 -6.65 -31.75 -12.41
CA ASP A 99 -6.46 -30.58 -13.29
C ASP A 99 -5.02 -30.05 -13.42
N PHE A 100 -4.15 -30.88 -14.01
CA PHE A 100 -2.92 -30.42 -14.66
C PHE A 100 -3.07 -30.55 -16.18
N GLU A 101 -3.12 -29.45 -16.92
CA GLU A 101 -3.07 -29.42 -18.38
C GLU A 101 -1.74 -28.83 -18.85
N ALA A 102 -0.76 -29.69 -19.14
CA ALA A 102 0.46 -29.29 -19.87
C ALA A 102 0.32 -29.66 -21.33
N VAL A 103 0.27 -28.67 -22.22
CA VAL A 103 0.31 -28.88 -23.66
C VAL A 103 1.75 -28.82 -24.14
N LEU A 104 2.30 -29.99 -24.50
CA LEU A 104 3.55 -30.12 -25.25
C LEU A 104 3.20 -30.39 -26.72
N ALA A 105 3.76 -29.64 -27.68
CA ALA A 105 3.65 -30.05 -29.07
C ALA A 105 4.48 -31.32 -29.33
N ASP A 106 4.05 -32.14 -30.30
CA ASP A 106 4.66 -33.43 -30.68
C ASP A 106 6.16 -33.37 -31.06
N ASP A 107 6.76 -32.17 -31.17
CA ASP A 107 8.17 -31.95 -31.50
C ASP A 107 9.03 -31.34 -30.37
N GLY A 108 8.46 -31.17 -29.17
CA GLY A 108 9.17 -30.60 -28.02
C GLY A 108 9.36 -29.08 -28.09
N THR A 109 8.62 -28.38 -28.95
CA THR A 109 8.48 -26.92 -28.91
C THR A 109 7.10 -26.54 -28.35
N PHE A 110 7.00 -25.42 -27.64
CA PHE A 110 5.69 -24.86 -27.30
C PHE A 110 5.03 -24.36 -28.59
N PRO A 111 3.71 -24.59 -28.81
CA PRO A 111 3.01 -23.99 -29.93
C PRO A 111 3.17 -22.46 -29.88
N SER A 112 3.21 -21.83 -31.06
CA SER A 112 3.22 -20.37 -31.21
C SER A 112 2.12 -19.71 -30.37
N PRO A 113 2.29 -18.43 -29.95
CA PRO A 113 1.57 -17.80 -28.82
C PRO A 113 0.07 -17.52 -29.06
N GLU A 114 -0.58 -18.16 -30.04
CA GLU A 114 -2.01 -18.03 -30.24
C GLU A 114 -2.76 -19.13 -29.46
N ALA A 115 -3.24 -18.72 -28.28
CA ALA A 115 -4.41 -19.23 -27.58
C ALA A 115 -4.35 -20.71 -27.13
N LEU A 116 -3.78 -20.91 -25.94
CA LEU A 116 -4.09 -22.06 -25.10
C LEU A 116 -5.46 -21.79 -24.45
N LEU A 117 -6.57 -22.20 -25.08
CA LEU A 117 -7.87 -22.21 -24.39
C LEU A 117 -7.84 -23.36 -23.37
N LEU A 118 -7.60 -23.01 -22.12
CA LEU A 118 -7.75 -23.89 -20.97
C LEU A 118 -9.22 -23.83 -20.48
N ALA A 119 -9.58 -24.60 -19.45
CA ALA A 119 -10.97 -24.89 -19.08
C ALA A 119 -11.61 -23.73 -18.28
N GLU A 120 -12.75 -23.99 -17.61
CA GLU A 120 -13.25 -23.08 -16.57
C GLU A 120 -12.55 -23.46 -15.26
N ASN A 121 -11.79 -22.53 -14.65
CA ASN A 121 -11.04 -22.65 -13.38
C ASN A 121 -9.75 -23.49 -13.45
N ASP A 122 -8.65 -22.85 -13.84
CA ASP A 122 -7.36 -23.46 -14.16
C ASP A 122 -6.27 -23.20 -13.12
N LEU A 123 -5.31 -24.13 -13.06
CA LEU A 123 -4.07 -24.01 -12.29
C LEU A 123 -2.87 -23.93 -13.23
N ILE A 124 -2.26 -22.74 -13.35
CA ILE A 124 -1.19 -22.43 -14.29
C ILE A 124 0.13 -22.26 -13.54
N TYR A 125 1.16 -23.05 -13.88
CA TYR A 125 2.50 -22.94 -13.32
C TYR A 125 3.56 -22.76 -14.42
N VAL A 126 4.47 -21.81 -14.22
CA VAL A 126 5.67 -21.69 -15.05
C VAL A 126 6.83 -22.49 -14.48
N VAL A 127 7.38 -23.41 -15.29
CA VAL A 127 8.66 -24.05 -14.99
C VAL A 127 9.78 -23.28 -15.71
N ASN A 128 10.38 -22.33 -15.00
CA ASN A 128 11.64 -21.61 -15.27
C ASN A 128 12.20 -21.72 -16.71
N HIS A 129 12.03 -20.66 -17.51
CA HIS A 129 12.81 -20.46 -18.73
C HIS A 129 13.90 -19.40 -18.51
N GLN A 130 15.10 -19.83 -18.10
CA GLN A 130 16.29 -18.98 -17.99
C GLN A 130 16.93 -18.74 -19.38
N GLY A 131 16.18 -18.14 -20.30
CA GLY A 131 16.66 -17.78 -21.64
C GLY A 131 15.93 -16.55 -22.14
N GLY A 132 16.64 -15.43 -22.30
CA GLY A 132 16.13 -14.08 -22.61
C GLY A 132 15.41 -13.89 -23.95
N TYR A 133 14.42 -14.72 -24.24
CA TYR A 133 13.33 -14.44 -25.18
C TYR A 133 12.17 -13.88 -24.35
N GLY A 134 11.47 -12.88 -24.90
CA GLY A 134 10.39 -12.18 -24.18
C GLY A 134 9.43 -13.16 -23.50
N TYR A 135 9.14 -12.89 -22.24
CA TYR A 135 8.28 -13.73 -21.40
C TYR A 135 6.88 -13.79 -22.03
N PRO A 136 6.34 -14.99 -22.31
CA PRO A 136 4.95 -15.11 -22.75
C PRO A 136 4.03 -14.61 -21.64
N VAL A 137 2.91 -13.99 -22.01
CA VAL A 137 1.85 -13.64 -21.05
C VAL A 137 1.24 -14.94 -20.53
N LEU A 138 1.24 -15.14 -19.22
CA LEU A 138 0.46 -16.17 -18.54
C LEU A 138 -0.97 -15.69 -18.45
N ARG A 139 -1.94 -16.47 -18.93
CA ARG A 139 -3.33 -16.01 -19.06
C ARG A 139 -4.32 -17.07 -18.57
N GLY A 140 -5.23 -16.67 -17.67
CA GLY A 140 -6.30 -17.51 -17.09
C GLY A 140 -7.54 -17.63 -17.98
N TYR A 141 -7.96 -16.53 -18.62
CA TYR A 141 -9.14 -16.39 -19.48
C TYR A 141 -10.47 -16.27 -18.74
N ALA A 142 -11.13 -17.37 -18.39
CA ALA A 142 -12.49 -17.32 -17.88
C ALA A 142 -12.68 -18.35 -16.78
N GLY A 143 -13.26 -17.93 -15.67
CA GLY A 143 -13.38 -18.73 -14.46
C GLY A 143 -12.36 -18.29 -13.41
N ASP A 144 -12.46 -18.90 -12.23
CA ASP A 144 -11.59 -18.54 -11.11
C ASP A 144 -10.27 -19.31 -11.21
N ASP A 145 -9.20 -18.62 -11.60
CA ASP A 145 -7.92 -19.20 -11.95
C ASP A 145 -6.84 -18.98 -10.88
N ARG A 146 -5.84 -19.86 -10.87
CA ARG A 146 -4.64 -19.71 -10.04
C ARG A 146 -3.40 -19.74 -10.91
N ILE A 147 -2.69 -18.62 -10.98
CA ILE A 147 -1.55 -18.43 -11.85
C ILE A 147 -0.31 -18.18 -10.99
N PHE A 148 0.73 -18.98 -11.22
CA PHE A 148 2.00 -18.88 -10.51
C PHE A 148 3.12 -18.57 -11.50
N GLY A 149 3.77 -17.42 -11.29
CA GLY A 149 5.00 -16.99 -11.95
C GLY A 149 6.19 -17.88 -11.59
N GLY A 150 7.33 -17.59 -12.21
CA GLY A 150 8.58 -18.25 -11.86
C GLY A 150 9.26 -17.55 -10.68
N TYR A 151 9.84 -18.33 -9.75
CA TYR A 151 10.43 -17.81 -8.51
C TYR A 151 11.46 -16.66 -8.62
N TRP A 152 12.07 -16.46 -9.79
CA TRP A 152 13.15 -15.49 -10.01
C TRP A 152 13.09 -14.93 -11.44
N SER A 153 11.88 -14.76 -11.98
CA SER A 153 11.64 -14.27 -13.35
C SER A 153 10.76 -13.03 -13.32
N ASN A 154 10.88 -12.22 -14.37
CA ASN A 154 9.96 -11.12 -14.60
C ASN A 154 8.79 -11.67 -15.39
N ASP A 155 7.65 -11.84 -14.74
CA ASP A 155 6.48 -12.46 -15.32
C ASP A 155 5.44 -11.43 -15.73
N ASN A 156 4.68 -11.76 -16.78
CA ASN A 156 3.52 -10.99 -17.22
C ASN A 156 2.31 -11.91 -17.10
N MET A 157 1.40 -11.58 -16.20
CA MET A 157 0.32 -12.45 -15.74
C MET A 157 -1.02 -11.74 -15.90
N GLN A 158 -2.02 -12.47 -16.37
CA GLN A 158 -3.36 -11.95 -16.62
C GLN A 158 -4.43 -12.96 -16.21
N GLY A 159 -5.31 -12.60 -15.29
CA GLY A 159 -6.46 -13.41 -14.88
C GLY A 159 -7.55 -13.45 -15.95
N ASP A 160 -7.98 -12.27 -16.41
CA ASP A 160 -9.15 -12.02 -17.27
C ASP A 160 -10.49 -12.09 -16.50
N ASP A 161 -11.44 -12.95 -16.85
CA ASP A 161 -12.78 -12.98 -16.21
C ASP A 161 -12.80 -14.02 -15.07
N GLY A 162 -13.08 -13.64 -13.82
CA GLY A 162 -13.20 -14.56 -12.68
C GLY A 162 -12.59 -14.00 -11.40
N ASP A 163 -12.77 -14.67 -10.26
CA ASP A 163 -12.06 -14.31 -9.03
C ASP A 163 -10.70 -15.04 -9.00
N ASP A 164 -9.64 -14.39 -9.49
CA ASP A 164 -8.34 -15.01 -9.75
C ASP A 164 -7.33 -14.88 -8.60
N GLU A 165 -6.31 -15.73 -8.59
CA GLU A 165 -5.16 -15.67 -7.68
C GLU A 165 -3.86 -15.70 -8.49
N LEU A 166 -3.16 -14.56 -8.58
CA LEU A 166 -1.89 -14.40 -9.30
C LEU A 166 -0.75 -14.19 -8.31
N ILE A 167 0.25 -15.07 -8.36
CA ILE A 167 1.46 -15.01 -7.52
C ILE A 167 2.71 -14.93 -8.41
N GLY A 168 3.34 -13.75 -8.46
CA GLY A 168 4.55 -13.49 -9.26
C GLY A 168 5.85 -14.08 -8.67
N TYR A 169 5.93 -14.19 -7.35
CA TYR A 169 7.17 -14.48 -6.62
C TYR A 169 8.24 -13.39 -6.83
N GLY A 170 9.46 -13.73 -7.23
CA GLY A 170 10.57 -12.79 -7.29
C GLY A 170 10.91 -12.42 -8.72
N GLY A 171 11.26 -11.16 -8.94
CA GLY A 171 11.45 -10.57 -10.25
C GLY A 171 10.61 -9.30 -10.37
N ASN A 172 10.75 -8.58 -11.49
CA ASN A 172 9.90 -7.43 -11.74
C ASN A 172 8.67 -7.90 -12.51
N ASP A 173 7.58 -8.12 -11.78
CA ASP A 173 6.38 -8.72 -12.35
C ASP A 173 5.35 -7.67 -12.79
N THR A 174 4.47 -8.07 -13.70
CA THR A 174 3.27 -7.33 -14.10
C THR A 174 2.08 -8.25 -13.98
N LEU A 175 1.22 -8.00 -13.00
CA LEU A 175 0.04 -8.80 -12.69
C LEU A 175 -1.21 -7.98 -12.99
N THR A 176 -2.06 -8.49 -13.87
CA THR A 176 -3.38 -7.94 -14.17
C THR A 176 -4.44 -8.95 -13.74
N GLY A 177 -5.32 -8.60 -12.81
CA GLY A 177 -6.44 -9.44 -12.37
C GLY A 177 -7.46 -9.56 -13.48
N GLY A 178 -8.25 -8.51 -13.71
CA GLY A 178 -9.18 -8.43 -14.82
C GLY A 178 -10.57 -8.05 -14.34
N ALA A 179 -11.52 -8.97 -14.33
CA ALA A 179 -12.87 -8.73 -13.86
C ALA A 179 -13.26 -9.80 -12.84
N GLY A 180 -13.61 -9.40 -11.62
CA GLY A 180 -13.81 -10.28 -10.48
C GLY A 180 -13.04 -9.76 -9.29
N ASN A 181 -13.07 -10.46 -8.17
CA ASN A 181 -12.35 -10.07 -6.95
C ASN A 181 -11.06 -10.88 -6.87
N ASP A 182 -9.99 -10.27 -7.37
CA ASP A 182 -8.71 -10.91 -7.60
C ASP A 182 -7.79 -10.80 -6.37
N ARG A 183 -6.83 -11.71 -6.29
CA ARG A 183 -5.72 -11.68 -5.34
C ARG A 183 -4.41 -11.63 -6.10
N LEU A 184 -3.72 -10.49 -6.03
CA LEU A 184 -2.46 -10.28 -6.70
C LEU A 184 -1.34 -10.13 -5.67
N SER A 185 -0.31 -10.97 -5.77
CA SER A 185 0.89 -10.80 -4.97
C SER A 185 2.18 -11.06 -5.75
N ALA A 186 3.18 -10.26 -5.46
CA ALA A 186 4.56 -10.53 -5.82
C ALA A 186 5.42 -10.33 -4.57
N SER A 187 6.70 -10.64 -4.65
CA SER A 187 7.66 -10.44 -3.56
C SER A 187 8.78 -9.54 -4.05
N SER A 188 10.05 -9.93 -3.96
CA SER A 188 11.17 -9.08 -4.36
C SER A 188 11.07 -8.63 -5.81
N GLY A 189 11.08 -7.32 -6.04
CA GLY A 189 11.21 -6.68 -7.35
C GLY A 189 10.54 -5.31 -7.36
N ASN A 190 10.54 -4.66 -8.51
CA ASN A 190 9.63 -3.53 -8.74
C ASN A 190 8.44 -4.05 -9.53
N ASN A 191 7.34 -4.33 -8.83
CA ASN A 191 6.18 -4.98 -9.41
C ASN A 191 5.11 -3.96 -9.80
N GLN A 192 4.30 -4.32 -10.79
CA GLN A 192 3.11 -3.57 -11.20
C GLN A 192 1.88 -4.46 -11.05
N PHE A 193 0.86 -3.94 -10.41
CA PHE A 193 -0.40 -4.62 -10.14
C PHE A 193 -1.56 -3.80 -10.70
N GLU A 194 -2.41 -4.40 -11.51
CA GLU A 194 -3.68 -3.84 -11.96
C GLU A 194 -4.78 -4.81 -11.55
N GLY A 195 -5.54 -4.49 -10.50
CA GLY A 195 -6.64 -5.33 -10.03
C GLY A 195 -7.70 -5.50 -11.13
N GLY A 196 -8.16 -4.37 -11.66
CA GLY A 196 -9.21 -4.34 -12.66
C GLY A 196 -10.56 -4.20 -11.99
N ALA A 197 -11.62 -4.73 -12.59
CA ALA A 197 -12.97 -4.52 -12.09
C ALA A 197 -13.36 -5.49 -10.98
N GLY A 198 -13.51 -5.00 -9.76
CA GLY A 198 -13.96 -5.78 -8.62
C GLY A 198 -13.40 -5.20 -7.34
N ASP A 199 -13.54 -5.94 -6.23
CA ASP A 199 -12.88 -5.55 -4.98
C ASP A 199 -11.63 -6.41 -4.79
N ASP A 200 -10.47 -5.91 -5.20
CA ASP A 200 -9.25 -6.71 -5.29
C ASP A 200 -8.39 -6.65 -4.03
N TRP A 201 -7.50 -7.63 -3.89
CA TRP A 201 -6.48 -7.68 -2.86
C TRP A 201 -5.10 -7.66 -3.50
N ILE A 202 -4.34 -6.60 -3.25
CA ILE A 202 -3.04 -6.34 -3.89
C ILE A 202 -1.95 -6.26 -2.82
N SER A 203 -0.88 -7.05 -2.98
CA SER A 203 0.25 -7.07 -2.05
C SER A 203 1.59 -7.11 -2.77
N GLY A 204 2.44 -6.09 -2.55
CA GLY A 204 3.83 -6.10 -2.98
C GLY A 204 4.72 -7.07 -2.19
N GLU A 205 4.27 -7.42 -0.97
CA GLU A 205 5.05 -8.10 0.08
C GLU A 205 6.38 -7.38 0.41
N PRO A 206 6.89 -7.46 1.66
CA PRO A 206 8.18 -6.87 1.96
C PRO A 206 9.26 -7.63 1.19
N GLY A 207 9.98 -6.92 0.31
CA GLY A 207 11.13 -7.44 -0.41
C GLY A 207 12.09 -8.27 0.45
N TYR A 208 12.07 -9.59 0.29
CA TYR A 208 12.99 -10.49 0.99
C TYR A 208 14.36 -10.50 0.30
N TYR A 209 15.20 -9.52 0.61
CA TYR A 209 16.59 -9.53 0.18
C TYR A 209 17.46 -10.47 1.03
N PHE A 210 17.90 -11.58 0.42
CA PHE A 210 19.10 -12.28 0.89
C PHE A 210 20.33 -11.41 0.59
N VAL A 211 20.78 -10.66 1.59
CA VAL A 211 21.94 -9.77 1.49
C VAL A 211 23.21 -10.61 1.29
N GLY A 212 23.80 -10.54 0.10
CA GLY A 212 25.24 -10.68 -0.09
C GLY A 212 25.89 -9.31 0.14
N ASP A 213 26.92 -9.26 0.98
CA ASP A 213 27.50 -8.08 1.67
C ASP A 213 27.87 -6.81 0.86
N ASP A 214 27.59 -6.67 -0.45
CA ASP A 214 28.14 -5.57 -1.26
C ASP A 214 27.18 -4.94 -2.31
N ALA A 215 25.88 -5.28 -2.36
CA ALA A 215 24.93 -4.60 -3.25
C ALA A 215 24.24 -3.40 -2.56
N PRO A 216 24.21 -2.19 -3.17
CA PRO A 216 23.46 -1.07 -2.62
C PRO A 216 21.96 -1.43 -2.55
N GLN A 217 21.34 -1.16 -1.40
CA GLN A 217 19.92 -1.40 -1.11
C GLN A 217 19.03 -0.52 -1.99
N MET A 218 18.75 -0.91 -3.23
CA MET A 218 17.68 -0.25 -3.97
C MET A 218 16.37 -0.61 -3.25
N LYS A 219 15.72 0.40 -2.66
CA LYS A 219 14.35 0.27 -2.17
C LYS A 219 13.51 -0.16 -3.36
N GLU A 220 12.88 -1.31 -3.23
CA GLU A 220 11.89 -1.80 -4.19
C GLU A 220 10.69 -0.86 -4.19
N ILE A 221 10.10 -0.70 -5.37
CA ILE A 221 8.94 0.17 -5.58
C ILE A 221 7.89 -0.67 -6.28
N ASP A 222 6.88 -1.05 -5.50
CA ASP A 222 5.69 -1.68 -6.01
C ASP A 222 4.63 -0.64 -6.37
N THR A 223 3.95 -0.87 -7.48
CA THR A 223 2.99 0.07 -8.06
C THR A 223 1.64 -0.59 -8.25
N ALA A 224 0.60 -0.08 -7.59
CA ALA A 224 -0.78 -0.38 -7.92
C ALA A 224 -1.27 0.61 -8.99
N VAL A 225 -1.87 0.10 -10.06
CA VAL A 225 -2.31 0.83 -11.24
C VAL A 225 -3.83 0.84 -11.29
N PHE A 226 -4.39 2.04 -11.50
CA PHE A 226 -5.82 2.30 -11.54
C PHE A 226 -6.20 2.94 -12.89
N THR A 227 -7.35 2.56 -13.43
CA THR A 227 -7.74 2.87 -14.82
C THR A 227 -8.25 4.30 -15.02
N GLY A 228 -8.66 4.98 -13.94
CA GLY A 228 -9.24 6.32 -13.94
C GLY A 228 -8.31 7.42 -13.43
N ASP A 229 -8.76 8.68 -13.59
CA ASP A 229 -8.11 9.84 -12.99
C ASP A 229 -8.27 9.80 -11.46
N ALA A 230 -7.25 10.24 -10.72
CA ALA A 230 -7.25 10.23 -9.25
C ALA A 230 -8.45 10.97 -8.63
N THR A 231 -9.06 11.91 -9.36
CA THR A 231 -10.27 12.64 -8.97
C THR A 231 -11.52 11.77 -8.87
N SER A 232 -11.49 10.52 -9.33
CA SER A 232 -12.58 9.55 -9.17
C SER A 232 -12.43 8.69 -7.92
N TYR A 233 -11.29 8.75 -7.20
CA TYR A 233 -10.94 7.78 -6.17
C TYR A 233 -11.00 8.34 -4.75
N THR A 234 -11.42 7.49 -3.83
CA THR A 234 -11.30 7.71 -2.37
C THR A 234 -10.26 6.74 -1.85
N ILE A 235 -9.24 7.26 -1.18
CA ILE A 235 -8.29 6.43 -0.45
C ILE A 235 -8.68 6.48 1.03
N THR A 236 -8.94 5.32 1.63
CA THR A 236 -9.28 5.23 3.05
C THR A 236 -8.19 4.49 3.80
N LEU A 237 -7.62 5.16 4.78
CA LEU A 237 -6.62 4.66 5.71
C LEU A 237 -7.34 4.33 7.02
N SER A 238 -7.61 3.04 7.22
CA SER A 238 -8.22 2.56 8.45
C SER A 238 -7.17 2.21 9.48
N PHE A 239 -7.33 2.71 10.70
CA PHE A 239 -6.48 2.49 11.85
C PHE A 239 -7.12 1.44 12.77
N GLY A 240 -6.34 0.46 13.21
CA GLY A 240 -6.87 -0.62 14.04
C GLY A 240 -5.80 -1.36 14.83
N TYR A 241 -6.19 -1.91 15.98
CA TYR A 241 -5.32 -2.64 16.91
C TYR A 241 -4.60 -3.85 16.29
N TYR A 242 -5.11 -4.39 15.18
CA TYR A 242 -4.58 -5.57 14.49
C TYR A 242 -3.83 -5.25 13.19
N GLY A 243 -3.45 -3.98 12.98
CA GLY A 243 -2.98 -3.50 11.69
C GLY A 243 -4.13 -2.82 10.96
N GLY A 244 -3.77 -1.76 10.26
CA GLY A 244 -4.67 -0.91 9.51
C GLY A 244 -4.94 -1.51 8.15
N VAL A 245 -5.93 -0.98 7.47
CA VAL A 245 -6.27 -1.40 6.12
C VAL A 245 -6.32 -0.16 5.26
N THR A 246 -5.56 -0.16 4.17
CA THR A 246 -5.64 0.88 3.15
C THR A 246 -6.51 0.35 2.03
N THR A 247 -7.54 1.12 1.68
CA THR A 247 -8.39 0.82 0.53
C THR A 247 -8.37 1.97 -0.46
N VAL A 248 -8.43 1.65 -1.75
CA VAL A 248 -8.55 2.60 -2.85
C VAL A 248 -9.86 2.28 -3.56
N THR A 249 -10.86 3.13 -3.39
CA THR A 249 -12.19 2.95 -3.98
C THR A 249 -12.34 3.85 -5.20
N ASP A 250 -12.58 3.26 -6.37
CA ASP A 250 -13.13 3.95 -7.51
C ASP A 250 -14.62 4.22 -7.29
N ARG A 251 -15.02 5.49 -7.38
CA ARG A 251 -16.42 5.88 -7.24
C ARG A 251 -17.23 5.64 -8.52
N VAL A 252 -16.59 5.37 -9.65
CA VAL A 252 -17.25 5.05 -10.92
C VAL A 252 -17.60 3.56 -10.98
N GLU A 253 -18.89 3.26 -11.11
CA GLU A 253 -19.40 1.89 -11.13
C GLU A 253 -18.83 1.06 -12.30
N GLY A 254 -18.31 -0.13 -11.99
CA GLY A 254 -17.86 -1.11 -12.98
C GLY A 254 -16.47 -0.86 -13.59
N ARG A 255 -15.71 0.10 -13.05
CA ARG A 255 -14.25 0.18 -13.19
C ARG A 255 -13.61 -0.50 -11.99
N ASP A 256 -12.66 0.12 -11.29
CA ASP A 256 -11.72 -0.56 -10.40
C ASP A 256 -12.26 -0.97 -9.02
N GLY A 257 -13.57 -0.83 -8.79
CA GLY A 257 -14.22 -1.17 -7.51
C GLY A 257 -13.51 -0.66 -6.26
N THR A 258 -13.37 -1.50 -5.22
CA THR A 258 -12.67 -1.15 -3.97
C THR A 258 -11.54 -2.11 -3.66
N ASP A 259 -10.33 -1.65 -3.95
CA ASP A 259 -9.13 -2.45 -3.78
C ASP A 259 -8.53 -2.27 -2.40
N THR A 260 -8.01 -3.35 -1.84
CA THR A 260 -7.24 -3.36 -0.61
C THR A 260 -5.76 -3.51 -0.94
N ILE A 261 -4.92 -2.57 -0.52
CA ILE A 261 -3.49 -2.53 -0.85
C ILE A 261 -2.60 -2.74 0.38
N PHE A 262 -1.54 -3.53 0.20
CA PHE A 262 -0.53 -3.83 1.22
C PHE A 262 0.88 -3.72 0.63
N ASP A 263 1.78 -3.09 1.37
CA ASP A 263 3.19 -2.94 0.96
C ASP A 263 3.34 -2.43 -0.49
N ILE A 264 2.62 -1.34 -0.81
CA ILE A 264 2.67 -0.66 -2.12
C ILE A 264 3.27 0.73 -1.94
N GLU A 265 4.32 1.05 -2.69
CA GLU A 265 5.00 2.36 -2.65
C GLU A 265 4.44 3.38 -3.63
N ARG A 266 3.58 2.99 -4.56
CA ARG A 266 3.09 3.91 -5.60
C ARG A 266 1.67 3.58 -6.02
N LEU A 267 0.85 4.61 -6.13
CA LEU A 267 -0.44 4.54 -6.81
C LEU A 267 -0.34 5.27 -8.14
N GLU A 268 -0.59 4.58 -9.23
CA GLU A 268 -0.60 5.13 -10.57
C GLU A 268 -2.04 5.25 -11.07
N PHE A 269 -2.49 6.48 -11.22
CA PHE A 269 -3.78 6.83 -11.82
C PHE A 269 -3.56 7.31 -13.26
N ALA A 270 -4.62 7.37 -14.06
CA ALA A 270 -4.55 7.78 -15.46
C ALA A 270 -4.00 9.21 -15.66
N ASP A 271 -4.22 10.12 -14.70
CA ASP A 271 -3.78 11.52 -14.78
C ASP A 271 -2.49 11.82 -14.00
N ARG A 272 -2.15 11.01 -12.99
CA ARG A 272 -1.01 11.26 -12.10
C ARG A 272 -0.52 10.01 -11.39
N THR A 273 0.70 10.10 -10.88
CA THR A 273 1.27 9.12 -9.96
C THR A 273 1.41 9.76 -8.58
N ILE A 274 0.98 9.05 -7.54
CA ILE A 274 1.19 9.41 -6.14
C ILE A 274 2.27 8.50 -5.58
N ASP A 275 3.36 9.10 -5.09
CA ASP A 275 4.32 8.38 -4.26
C ASP A 275 3.59 7.98 -2.98
N TRP A 276 3.35 6.69 -2.80
CA TRP A 276 2.68 6.12 -1.64
C TRP A 276 3.70 5.65 -0.59
N SER A 277 5.00 5.83 -0.85
CA SER A 277 6.08 5.24 -0.06
C SER A 277 6.31 5.91 1.29
N PHE A 278 5.68 7.08 1.50
CA PHE A 278 5.57 7.74 2.80
C PHE A 278 4.40 7.21 3.63
N LEU A 279 3.54 6.35 3.06
CA LEU A 279 2.33 5.89 3.72
C LEU A 279 2.52 4.60 4.51
N THR A 280 3.31 4.68 5.59
CA THR A 280 3.19 3.74 6.70
C THR A 280 2.00 4.16 7.56
N VAL A 281 0.99 3.31 7.72
CA VAL A 281 -0.18 3.65 8.54
C VAL A 281 0.30 3.95 9.98
N PRO A 282 0.18 5.20 10.48
CA PRO A 282 0.62 5.53 11.84
C PRO A 282 -0.19 4.76 12.88
N TYR A 283 0.42 3.82 13.59
CA TYR A 283 -0.27 2.93 14.53
C TYR A 283 -0.20 3.42 15.98
N SER A 284 0.70 4.34 16.29
CA SER A 284 1.01 4.74 17.65
C SER A 284 0.57 6.14 18.04
N LEU A 285 0.25 7.00 17.05
CA LEU A 285 -0.26 8.34 17.32
C LEU A 285 -1.62 8.28 18.03
N ASP A 286 -1.77 9.09 19.07
CA ASP A 286 -3.06 9.28 19.73
C ASP A 286 -3.82 10.50 19.13
N PRO A 287 -5.14 10.61 19.38
CA PRO A 287 -5.94 11.71 18.83
C PRO A 287 -5.49 13.10 19.26
N ASP A 288 -4.88 13.24 20.45
CA ASP A 288 -4.41 14.54 20.95
C ASP A 288 -3.18 14.98 20.15
N GLN A 289 -2.26 14.07 19.82
CA GLN A 289 -1.12 14.37 18.96
C GLN A 289 -1.53 14.82 17.55
N ILE A 290 -2.62 14.26 17.01
CA ILE A 290 -3.16 14.66 15.69
C ILE A 290 -3.86 16.02 15.80
N ALA A 291 -4.54 16.30 16.91
CA ALA A 291 -5.12 17.60 17.20
C ALA A 291 -4.03 18.68 17.32
N ASP A 292 -2.94 18.41 18.04
CA ASP A 292 -1.80 19.33 18.17
C ASP A 292 -1.19 19.68 16.80
N LEU A 293 -1.09 18.69 15.90
CA LEU A 293 -0.63 18.90 14.53
C LEU A 293 -1.61 19.77 13.73
N ALA A 294 -2.92 19.56 13.84
CA ALA A 294 -3.91 20.42 13.20
C ALA A 294 -3.90 21.85 13.77
N SER A 295 -3.74 22.00 15.09
CA SER A 295 -3.55 23.29 15.77
C SER A 295 -2.30 24.03 15.26
N LEU A 296 -1.25 23.30 14.89
CA LEU A 296 -0.04 23.88 14.29
C LEU A 296 -0.31 24.52 12.92
N TYR A 297 -1.06 23.85 12.05
CA TYR A 297 -1.53 24.43 10.77
C TYR A 297 -2.32 25.71 11.00
N ILE A 298 -3.24 25.69 11.96
CA ILE A 298 -4.05 26.86 12.32
C ILE A 298 -3.15 28.01 12.80
N ALA A 299 -2.21 27.74 13.70
CA ALA A 299 -1.38 28.78 14.30
C ALA A 299 -0.46 29.46 13.28
N TYR A 300 0.14 28.69 12.37
CA TYR A 300 0.99 29.23 11.31
C TYR A 300 0.18 29.89 10.19
N PHE A 301 -0.81 29.19 9.63
CA PHE A 301 -1.33 29.50 8.30
C PHE A 301 -2.81 29.95 8.29
N ASP A 302 -3.44 30.05 9.47
CA ASP A 302 -4.86 30.36 9.62
C ASP A 302 -5.82 29.48 8.79
N ARG A 303 -5.41 28.25 8.48
CA ARG A 303 -6.19 27.31 7.67
C ARG A 303 -6.25 25.92 8.29
N ALA A 304 -7.20 25.12 7.82
CA ALA A 304 -7.20 23.69 8.11
C ALA A 304 -6.01 23.01 7.41
N PRO A 305 -5.53 21.86 7.94
CA PRO A 305 -4.70 20.99 7.13
C PRO A 305 -5.48 20.47 5.92
N ASP A 306 -4.79 20.18 4.82
CA ASP A 306 -5.29 19.31 3.75
C ASP A 306 -4.98 17.85 4.09
N ALA A 307 -5.72 16.89 3.52
CA ALA A 307 -5.64 15.49 3.93
C ALA A 307 -4.24 14.87 3.74
N LEU A 308 -3.60 15.06 2.59
CA LEU A 308 -2.25 14.55 2.32
C LEU A 308 -1.20 15.25 3.20
N GLY A 309 -1.33 16.56 3.40
CA GLY A 309 -0.47 17.33 4.30
C GLY A 309 -0.59 16.87 5.76
N LEU A 310 -1.81 16.59 6.24
CA LEU A 310 -2.03 16.04 7.58
C LEU A 310 -1.35 14.67 7.72
N TYR A 311 -1.60 13.80 6.75
CA TYR A 311 -1.02 12.46 6.74
C TYR A 311 0.51 12.47 6.72
N PHE A 312 1.11 13.28 5.84
CA PHE A 312 2.56 13.36 5.68
C PHE A 312 3.25 13.59 7.02
N TRP A 313 2.75 14.53 7.82
CA TRP A 313 3.30 14.82 9.14
C TRP A 313 2.96 13.77 10.17
N MET A 314 1.77 13.16 10.10
CA MET A 314 1.44 12.00 10.95
C MET A 314 2.43 10.84 10.72
N ALA A 315 2.73 10.51 9.47
CA ALA A 315 3.73 9.48 9.14
C ALA A 315 5.13 9.85 9.64
N ALA A 316 5.56 11.11 9.44
CA ALA A 316 6.83 11.58 9.97
C ALA A 316 6.92 11.47 11.52
N MET A 317 5.82 11.78 12.21
CA MET A 317 5.74 11.67 13.67
C MET A 317 5.76 10.20 14.15
N GLU A 318 5.14 9.28 13.41
CA GLU A 318 5.23 7.85 13.69
C GLU A 318 6.67 7.32 13.51
N GLU A 319 7.42 7.85 12.54
CA GLU A 319 8.85 7.56 12.37
C GLU A 319 9.75 8.19 13.44
N GLY A 320 9.15 8.96 14.38
CA GLY A 320 9.80 9.50 15.57
C GLY A 320 10.12 10.99 15.50
N MET A 321 9.65 11.71 14.47
CA MET A 321 9.76 13.17 14.42
C MET A 321 8.89 13.81 15.51
N SER A 322 9.46 14.74 16.29
CA SER A 322 8.68 15.44 17.32
C SER A 322 7.87 16.60 16.74
N LEU A 323 6.82 17.04 17.45
CA LEU A 323 6.04 18.22 17.05
C LEU A 323 6.92 19.49 16.98
N GLU A 324 7.97 19.59 17.81
CA GLU A 324 8.98 20.65 17.72
C GLU A 324 9.74 20.62 16.40
N GLU A 325 10.12 19.44 15.93
CA GLU A 325 10.81 19.28 14.64
C GLU A 325 9.86 19.62 13.49
N VAL A 326 8.59 19.19 13.55
CA VAL A 326 7.56 19.58 12.58
C VAL A 326 7.37 21.10 12.54
N SER A 327 7.23 21.76 13.71
CA SER A 327 7.13 23.22 13.79
C SER A 327 8.35 23.93 13.19
N ALA A 328 9.55 23.39 13.40
CA ALA A 328 10.76 23.93 12.78
C ALA A 328 10.72 23.83 11.24
N TYR A 329 10.17 22.74 10.68
CA TYR A 329 9.96 22.64 9.24
C TYR A 329 8.91 23.65 8.74
N PHE A 330 7.78 23.79 9.43
CA PHE A 330 6.72 24.76 9.07
C PHE A 330 7.29 26.17 8.98
N ALA A 331 8.08 26.58 9.97
CA ALA A 331 8.72 27.90 10.02
C ALA A 331 9.64 28.21 8.82
N THR A 332 10.09 27.18 8.09
CA THR A 332 10.96 27.29 6.90
C THR A 332 10.31 26.77 5.61
N SER A 333 9.02 26.46 5.66
CA SER A 333 8.28 25.95 4.51
C SER A 333 8.05 27.04 3.47
N THR A 334 7.89 26.64 2.20
CA THR A 334 7.56 27.58 1.12
C THR A 334 6.25 28.33 1.38
N GLU A 335 5.30 27.70 2.06
CA GLU A 335 4.06 28.34 2.48
C GLU A 335 4.33 29.45 3.49
N ALA A 336 5.09 29.15 4.55
CA ALA A 336 5.53 30.15 5.51
C ALA A 336 6.36 31.26 4.88
N GLU A 337 7.19 30.97 3.86
CA GLU A 337 7.97 31.97 3.09
C GLU A 337 7.12 32.87 2.19
N ASN A 338 5.92 32.44 1.81
CA ASN A 338 4.99 33.23 0.98
C ASN A 338 3.99 34.02 1.82
N ASP A 339 3.81 33.66 3.09
CA ASP A 339 2.99 34.40 4.04
C ASP A 339 3.63 35.76 4.37
N LEU A 340 2.91 36.85 4.08
CA LEU A 340 3.40 38.21 4.25
C LEU A 340 3.46 38.63 5.73
N GLU A 341 2.63 38.05 6.59
CA GLU A 341 2.56 38.39 8.01
C GLU A 341 3.62 37.61 8.80
N LEU A 342 3.83 36.34 8.48
CA LEU A 342 4.90 35.51 9.06
C LEU A 342 6.31 35.98 8.64
N ASN A 343 6.46 36.49 7.41
CA ASN A 343 7.72 37.08 6.94
C ASN A 343 7.84 38.58 7.15
N GLY A 344 6.82 39.19 7.75
CA GLY A 344 6.83 40.59 8.13
C GLY A 344 7.80 40.87 9.28
N SER A 345 7.52 41.94 10.00
CA SER A 345 8.17 42.23 11.27
C SER A 345 7.83 41.16 12.31
N VAL A 346 8.69 41.01 13.32
CA VAL A 346 8.44 40.10 14.45
C VAL A 346 7.10 40.42 15.13
N ALA A 347 6.74 41.71 15.22
CA ALA A 347 5.47 42.14 15.79
C ALA A 347 4.25 41.74 14.94
N GLU A 348 4.37 41.75 13.61
CA GLU A 348 3.32 41.27 12.69
C GLU A 348 3.14 39.76 12.85
N MET A 349 4.22 38.99 12.88
CA MET A 349 4.18 37.54 13.12
C MET A 349 3.53 37.20 14.47
N VAL A 350 3.92 37.88 15.56
CA VAL A 350 3.31 37.67 16.89
C VAL A 350 1.81 37.99 16.86
N SER A 351 1.42 39.09 16.20
CA SER A 351 0.02 39.49 16.12
C SER A 351 -0.81 38.51 15.30
N SER A 352 -0.26 37.99 14.20
CA SER A 352 -0.89 37.00 13.32
C SER A 352 -1.13 35.69 14.06
N VAL A 353 -0.10 35.10 14.68
CA VAL A 353 -0.23 33.85 15.47
C VAL A 353 -1.27 33.99 16.59
N PHE A 354 -1.29 35.13 17.30
CA PHE A 354 -2.32 35.37 18.33
C PHE A 354 -3.73 35.49 17.74
N ALA A 355 -3.88 36.15 16.59
CA ALA A 355 -5.19 36.27 15.92
C ALA A 355 -5.71 34.89 15.48
N ASN A 356 -4.84 34.08 14.88
CA ASN A 356 -5.16 32.75 14.34
C ASN A 356 -5.64 31.79 15.43
N VAL A 357 -5.06 31.89 16.63
CA VAL A 357 -5.28 30.95 17.75
C VAL A 357 -6.30 31.46 18.78
N LEU A 358 -6.48 32.77 18.95
CA LEU A 358 -7.28 33.33 20.07
C LEU A 358 -8.49 34.16 19.63
N ASN A 359 -8.63 34.47 18.33
CA ASN A 359 -9.63 35.42 17.82
C ASN A 359 -9.60 36.80 18.49
N ARG A 360 -8.42 37.25 18.89
CA ARG A 360 -8.24 38.56 19.52
C ARG A 360 -6.83 39.06 19.31
N ALA A 361 -6.69 40.38 19.34
CA ALA A 361 -5.38 41.01 19.34
C ALA A 361 -4.60 40.63 20.61
N VAL A 362 -3.30 40.41 20.45
CA VAL A 362 -2.35 40.38 21.55
C VAL A 362 -2.36 41.75 22.26
N ASP A 363 -2.30 41.74 23.59
CA ASP A 363 -2.21 42.99 24.36
C ASP A 363 -0.82 43.63 24.24
N ASP A 364 -0.72 44.93 24.54
CA ASP A 364 0.52 45.69 24.38
C ASP A 364 1.72 45.10 25.16
N ASP A 365 1.46 44.57 26.36
CA ASP A 365 2.51 43.99 27.21
C ASP A 365 2.96 42.63 26.65
N GLY A 366 2.02 41.79 26.22
CA GLY A 366 2.28 40.51 25.55
C GLY A 366 3.04 40.68 24.24
N LEU A 367 2.62 41.64 23.40
CA LEU A 367 3.28 41.93 22.12
C LEU A 367 4.73 42.39 22.36
N ALA A 368 4.94 43.28 23.32
CA ALA A 368 6.28 43.76 23.68
C ALA A 368 7.17 42.63 24.22
N PHE A 369 6.61 41.76 25.07
CA PHE A 369 7.32 40.61 25.63
C PHE A 369 7.80 39.65 24.54
N TRP A 370 6.88 39.14 23.71
CA TRP A 370 7.22 38.16 22.68
C TRP A 370 8.13 38.73 21.60
N THR A 371 7.86 39.96 21.15
CA THR A 371 8.70 40.63 20.15
C THR A 371 10.14 40.77 20.66
N SER A 372 10.32 41.21 21.92
CA SER A 372 11.65 41.37 22.51
C SER A 372 12.39 40.03 22.64
N ALA A 373 11.70 38.96 23.06
CA ALA A 373 12.30 37.63 23.21
C ALA A 373 12.76 37.06 21.86
N LEU A 374 11.94 37.19 20.82
CA LEU A 374 12.25 36.75 19.46
C LEU A 374 13.41 37.57 18.84
N GLU A 375 13.40 38.89 18.98
CA GLU A 375 14.47 39.77 18.47
C GLU A 375 15.80 39.54 19.21
N ALA A 376 15.74 39.22 20.49
CA ALA A 376 16.91 38.87 21.30
C ALA A 376 17.44 37.45 21.02
N GLY A 377 16.69 36.62 20.29
CA GLY A 377 17.00 35.21 20.06
C GLY A 377 16.90 34.34 21.32
N GLU A 378 16.11 34.79 22.31
CA GLU A 378 15.83 34.03 23.53
C GLU A 378 14.86 32.86 23.27
N ILE A 379 14.03 33.00 22.24
CA ILE A 379 13.14 31.97 21.71
C ILE A 379 13.20 31.97 20.18
N THR A 380 13.10 30.80 19.56
CA THR A 380 13.01 30.66 18.10
C THR A 380 11.56 30.88 17.64
N ARG A 381 11.35 31.12 16.34
CA ARG A 381 9.99 31.33 15.79
C ARG A 381 9.12 30.08 15.99
N ASP A 382 9.70 28.91 15.72
CA ASP A 382 9.09 27.60 15.91
C ASP A 382 8.69 27.32 17.35
N ALA A 383 9.60 27.59 18.30
CA ALA A 383 9.29 27.45 19.72
C ALA A 383 8.23 28.46 20.17
N PHE A 384 8.24 29.69 19.67
CA PHE A 384 7.22 30.69 20.01
C PHE A 384 5.81 30.21 19.66
N VAL A 385 5.59 29.69 18.44
CA VAL A 385 4.28 29.20 18.02
C VAL A 385 3.78 28.08 18.95
N LEU A 386 4.66 27.14 19.29
CA LEU A 386 4.32 26.05 20.21
C LEU A 386 4.03 26.54 21.63
N GLU A 387 4.74 27.54 22.13
CA GLU A 387 4.47 28.11 23.45
C GLU A 387 3.13 28.86 23.50
N VAL A 388 2.69 29.47 22.37
CA VAL A 388 1.35 30.05 22.27
C VAL A 388 0.29 28.95 22.35
N LEU A 389 0.42 27.88 21.55
CA LEU A 389 -0.51 26.74 21.56
C LEU A 389 -0.61 26.09 22.96
N ARG A 390 0.54 25.74 23.54
CA ARG A 390 0.62 25.19 24.91
C ARG A 390 -0.01 26.11 25.95
N GLY A 391 0.14 27.42 25.78
CA GLY A 391 -0.47 28.41 26.67
C GLY A 391 -1.99 28.43 26.62
N VAL A 392 -2.57 28.11 25.47
CA VAL A 392 -4.03 28.03 25.24
C VAL A 392 -4.59 26.72 25.76
N GLU A 393 -3.91 25.62 25.50
CA GLU A 393 -4.31 24.25 25.87
C GLU A 393 -4.05 23.93 27.36
N ALA A 394 -3.22 24.73 28.05
CA ALA A 394 -2.89 24.50 29.45
C ALA A 394 -4.11 24.62 30.38
N ASP A 395 -4.25 23.63 31.27
CA ASP A 395 -5.18 23.69 32.38
C ASP A 395 -4.98 24.98 33.23
N PRO A 396 -6.07 25.59 33.73
CA PRO A 396 -5.96 26.73 34.64
C PRO A 396 -5.09 26.42 35.86
N ALA A 397 -4.11 27.29 36.13
CA ALA A 397 -3.20 27.09 37.25
C ALA A 397 -3.97 27.12 38.59
N PRO A 398 -3.59 26.28 39.58
CA PRO A 398 -4.23 26.31 40.89
C PRO A 398 -4.16 27.71 41.54
N GLY A 399 -5.32 28.32 41.78
CA GLY A 399 -5.42 29.65 42.41
C GLY A 399 -5.36 30.82 41.43
N GLU A 400 -5.44 30.56 40.13
CA GLU A 400 -5.58 31.59 39.11
C GLU A 400 -6.87 32.40 39.28
N ALA A 401 -6.81 33.67 38.87
CA ALA A 401 -7.97 34.56 38.91
C ALA A 401 -9.07 34.06 37.96
N ALA A 402 -10.32 34.06 38.44
CA ALA A 402 -11.46 33.53 37.69
C ALA A 402 -11.67 34.20 36.32
N GLU A 403 -11.34 35.48 36.18
CA GLU A 403 -11.43 36.20 34.89
C GLU A 403 -10.39 35.68 33.89
N THR A 404 -9.17 35.40 34.34
CA THR A 404 -8.10 34.81 33.51
C THR A 404 -8.46 33.39 33.08
N SER A 405 -8.99 32.59 34.01
CA SER A 405 -9.41 31.22 33.70
C SER A 405 -10.60 31.21 32.74
N ALA A 406 -11.54 32.16 32.88
CA ALA A 406 -12.67 32.30 31.95
C ALA A 406 -12.21 32.72 30.55
N LEU A 407 -11.23 33.63 30.44
CA LEU A 407 -10.66 34.02 29.15
C LEU A 407 -9.97 32.84 28.48
N ARG A 408 -9.17 32.05 29.22
CA ARG A 408 -8.53 30.86 28.65
C ARG A 408 -9.52 29.83 28.15
N LEU A 409 -10.62 29.61 28.87
CA LEU A 409 -11.68 28.71 28.38
C LEU A 409 -12.30 29.20 27.06
N VAL A 410 -12.36 30.51 26.83
CA VAL A 410 -12.81 31.08 25.55
C VAL A 410 -11.76 30.88 24.47
N ASP A 411 -10.49 31.16 24.78
CA ASP A 411 -9.37 30.98 23.86
C ASP A 411 -9.25 29.50 23.41
N ASN A 412 -9.28 28.57 24.38
CA ASN A 412 -9.25 27.13 24.13
C ASN A 412 -10.47 26.67 23.32
N ALA A 413 -11.69 27.10 23.67
CA ALA A 413 -12.87 26.73 22.89
C ALA A 413 -12.85 27.25 21.44
N TYR A 414 -12.21 28.39 21.18
CA TYR A 414 -12.02 28.90 19.82
C TYR A 414 -11.05 28.02 19.02
N LEU A 415 -9.88 27.71 19.61
CA LEU A 415 -8.90 26.83 18.97
C LEU A 415 -9.48 25.42 18.74
N ASP A 416 -10.08 24.81 19.76
CA ASP A 416 -10.71 23.50 19.67
C ASP A 416 -11.76 23.44 18.56
N ALA A 417 -12.55 24.50 18.38
CA ALA A 417 -13.55 24.54 17.32
C ALA A 417 -12.92 24.56 15.92
N LYS A 418 -11.81 25.29 15.72
CA LYS A 418 -11.05 25.26 14.47
C LYS A 418 -10.38 23.91 14.27
N THR A 419 -9.73 23.37 15.28
CA THR A 419 -9.06 22.06 15.22
C THR A 419 -10.06 20.96 14.87
N ASN A 420 -11.23 20.93 15.50
CA ASN A 420 -12.30 19.98 15.16
C ASN A 420 -12.81 20.13 13.72
N LEU A 421 -13.00 21.37 13.24
CA LEU A 421 -13.39 21.61 11.85
C LEU A 421 -12.29 21.17 10.87
N GLY A 422 -11.03 21.43 11.20
CA GLY A 422 -9.87 21.04 10.38
C GLY A 422 -9.71 19.53 10.30
N LEU A 423 -9.83 18.81 11.42
CA LEU A 423 -9.83 17.35 11.46
C LEU A 423 -11.05 16.75 10.76
N TYR A 424 -12.21 17.41 10.83
CA TYR A 424 -13.38 17.00 10.07
C TYR A 424 -13.16 17.17 8.56
N PHE A 425 -12.58 18.29 8.13
CA PHE A 425 -12.26 18.60 6.74
C PHE A 425 -11.22 17.63 6.17
N ALA A 426 -10.03 17.59 6.77
CA ALA A 426 -8.89 16.86 6.23
C ALA A 426 -8.95 15.39 6.57
N GLY A 427 -9.32 15.06 7.81
CA GLY A 427 -9.19 13.72 8.31
C GLY A 427 -10.39 12.83 8.02
N ILE A 428 -11.57 13.27 8.46
CA ILE A 428 -12.79 12.46 8.34
C ILE A 428 -13.35 12.52 6.92
N LYS A 429 -13.41 13.71 6.33
CA LYS A 429 -13.95 13.89 4.97
C LYS A 429 -12.90 13.68 3.88
N GLY A 430 -11.62 13.81 4.22
CA GLY A 430 -10.53 13.54 3.32
C GLY A 430 -10.32 14.60 2.25
N LEU A 431 -10.74 15.84 2.51
CA LEU A 431 -10.58 16.95 1.57
C LEU A 431 -9.11 17.39 1.49
N ASN A 432 -8.64 17.60 0.27
CA ASN A 432 -7.21 17.76 -0.02
C ASN A 432 -6.88 19.04 -0.81
N ASP A 433 -7.77 20.03 -0.78
CA ASP A 433 -7.55 21.31 -1.45
C ASP A 433 -7.17 22.39 -0.43
N VAL A 434 -6.04 23.05 -0.67
CA VAL A 434 -5.48 24.06 0.25
C VAL A 434 -6.30 25.36 0.22
N GLU A 435 -6.84 25.76 -0.93
CA GLU A 435 -7.66 26.97 -1.05
C GLU A 435 -9.00 26.77 -0.31
N GLU A 436 -9.59 25.58 -0.39
CA GLU A 436 -10.77 25.21 0.38
C GLU A 436 -10.49 25.15 1.89
N ALA A 437 -9.31 24.65 2.28
CA ALA A 437 -8.88 24.57 3.68
C ALA A 437 -8.67 25.96 4.31
N GLU A 438 -8.18 26.93 3.53
CA GLU A 438 -8.06 28.35 3.92
C GLU A 438 -9.44 28.99 4.05
N ALA A 439 -10.28 28.84 3.03
CA ALA A 439 -11.62 29.42 3.01
C ALA A 439 -12.53 28.91 4.14
N LEU A 440 -12.21 27.76 4.77
CA LEU A 440 -12.96 27.24 5.90
C LEU A 440 -12.95 28.18 7.13
N PHE A 441 -11.87 28.94 7.32
CA PHE A 441 -11.73 29.85 8.46
C PHE A 441 -11.96 31.32 8.13
N ASP A 442 -12.34 31.64 6.89
CA ASP A 442 -12.72 32.99 6.46
C ASP A 442 -13.88 33.56 7.30
N GLY A 443 -13.55 34.54 8.15
CA GLY A 443 -14.52 35.17 9.04
C GLY A 443 -15.03 34.26 10.16
N PHE A 444 -14.32 33.18 10.46
CA PHE A 444 -14.61 32.33 11.61
C PHE A 444 -14.39 33.08 12.92
N ASP A 445 -15.39 33.03 13.81
CA ASP A 445 -15.38 33.81 15.06
C ASP A 445 -15.54 32.95 16.33
N GLY A 446 -15.57 31.61 16.20
CA GLY A 446 -15.81 30.67 17.29
C GLY A 446 -17.24 30.63 17.83
N SER A 447 -18.16 31.43 17.28
CA SER A 447 -19.57 31.34 17.65
C SER A 447 -20.19 30.03 17.16
N GLN A 448 -21.25 29.57 17.83
CA GLN A 448 -22.01 28.41 17.35
C GLN A 448 -22.47 28.55 15.89
N SER A 449 -22.70 29.79 15.43
CA SER A 449 -23.13 30.04 14.05
C SER A 449 -21.99 29.81 13.05
N SER A 450 -20.76 30.25 13.35
CA SER A 450 -19.60 30.00 12.49
C SER A 450 -19.19 28.53 12.51
N ILE A 451 -19.31 27.83 13.64
CA ILE A 451 -19.08 26.37 13.71
C ILE A 451 -20.06 25.61 12.82
N VAL A 452 -21.36 25.91 12.92
CA VAL A 452 -22.39 25.26 12.09
C VAL A 452 -22.21 25.60 10.61
N ALA A 453 -21.83 26.84 10.28
CA ALA A 453 -21.54 27.25 8.92
C ALA A 453 -20.31 26.53 8.36
N GLY A 454 -19.22 26.44 9.14
CA GLY A 454 -18.00 25.73 8.78
C GLY A 454 -18.28 24.25 8.50
N LYS A 455 -18.98 23.56 9.40
CA LYS A 455 -19.35 22.15 9.16
C LYS A 455 -20.19 21.99 7.89
N ALA A 456 -21.18 22.84 7.67
CA ALA A 456 -22.03 22.79 6.48
C ALA A 456 -21.24 23.06 5.18
N MET A 457 -20.22 23.92 5.25
CA MET A 457 -19.27 24.13 4.16
C MET A 457 -18.47 22.86 3.88
N VAL A 458 -17.87 22.24 4.91
CA VAL A 458 -17.15 20.96 4.76
C VAL A 458 -18.04 19.88 4.16
N ASP A 459 -19.27 19.72 4.63
CA ASP A 459 -20.23 18.75 4.08
C ASP A 459 -20.51 19.02 2.58
N THR A 460 -20.66 20.30 2.20
CA THR A 460 -20.91 20.68 0.80
C THR A 460 -19.70 20.41 -0.10
N LEU A 461 -18.50 20.70 0.39
CA LEU A 461 -17.25 20.43 -0.34
C LEU A 461 -17.06 18.92 -0.51
N TYR A 462 -17.31 18.14 0.54
CA TYR A 462 -17.27 16.68 0.49
C TYR A 462 -18.27 16.12 -0.53
N ASP A 463 -19.52 16.58 -0.53
CA ASP A 463 -20.53 16.11 -1.48
C ASP A 463 -20.13 16.40 -2.94
N ALA A 464 -19.44 17.52 -3.19
CA ALA A 464 -18.90 17.83 -4.52
C ALA A 464 -17.67 16.96 -4.86
N ALA A 465 -16.75 16.78 -3.92
CA ALA A 465 -15.54 15.99 -4.11
C ALA A 465 -15.82 14.48 -4.24
N ALA A 466 -16.90 13.98 -3.63
CA ALA A 466 -17.34 12.59 -3.71
C ALA A 466 -18.10 12.26 -5.02
N ASP A 467 -18.31 13.24 -5.90
CA ASP A 467 -18.90 12.99 -7.21
C ASP A 467 -17.99 12.06 -8.05
N PRO A 468 -18.53 10.99 -8.65
CA PRO A 468 -17.71 10.00 -9.34
C PRO A 468 -17.10 10.50 -10.66
N ASP A 469 -17.73 11.49 -11.31
CA ASP A 469 -17.33 11.95 -12.64
C ASP A 469 -16.52 13.26 -12.60
N SER A 470 -16.77 14.10 -11.59
CA SER A 470 -16.26 15.48 -11.50
C SER A 470 -15.68 15.85 -10.15
N GLY A 471 -15.56 14.87 -9.25
CA GLY A 471 -15.09 15.05 -7.89
C GLY A 471 -13.58 15.34 -7.79
N ALA A 472 -13.04 15.07 -6.61
CA ALA A 472 -11.64 15.25 -6.29
C ALA A 472 -11.10 14.00 -5.59
N LEU A 473 -9.78 13.87 -5.55
CA LEU A 473 -9.15 12.81 -4.75
C LEU A 473 -9.50 13.04 -3.28
N LEU A 474 -10.05 12.03 -2.63
CA LEU A 474 -10.33 12.04 -1.20
C LEU A 474 -9.35 11.12 -0.48
N VAL A 475 -8.83 11.54 0.69
CA VAL A 475 -7.93 10.73 1.52
C VAL A 475 -8.43 10.72 2.96
N GLN A 476 -9.12 9.66 3.37
CA GLN A 476 -9.85 9.59 4.65
C GLN A 476 -9.10 8.78 5.70
N PHE A 477 -9.24 9.19 6.97
CA PHE A 477 -8.75 8.46 8.14
C PHE A 477 -9.92 7.92 8.95
N THR A 478 -9.94 6.62 9.21
CA THR A 478 -11.00 5.99 10.03
C THR A 478 -10.42 5.20 11.19
N GLY A 479 -11.07 5.21 12.35
CA GLY A 479 -10.66 4.41 13.51
C GLY A 479 -9.64 5.08 14.44
N ILE A 480 -9.17 6.28 14.11
CA ILE A 480 -8.32 7.12 14.98
C ILE A 480 -8.98 8.46 15.33
N LEU A 481 -9.73 9.06 14.41
CA LEU A 481 -10.51 10.27 14.64
C LEU A 481 -11.98 9.92 14.83
N ASP A 482 -12.56 10.41 15.92
CA ASP A 482 -14.01 10.41 16.12
C ASP A 482 -14.62 11.65 15.45
N ASP A 483 -15.85 11.52 14.92
CA ASP A 483 -16.58 12.68 14.38
C ASP A 483 -16.96 13.64 15.52
N PRO A 484 -16.35 14.84 15.59
CA PRO A 484 -16.58 15.77 16.68
C PRO A 484 -17.98 16.40 16.65
N PHE A 485 -18.74 16.16 15.58
CA PHE A 485 -20.10 16.69 15.37
C PHE A 485 -21.18 15.60 15.40
N TYR A 486 -20.82 14.36 15.73
CA TYR A 486 -21.79 13.29 15.90
C TYR A 486 -22.56 13.47 17.22
N LEU A 487 -23.91 13.54 17.14
CA LEU A 487 -24.80 13.84 18.26
C LEU A 487 -25.36 12.60 18.99
#